data_AF-A0A2L2Z241-F1
#
_entry.id   AF-A0A2L2Z241-F1
#
_cell.length_a   1.000
_cell.length_b   1.000
_cell.length_c   1.000
_cell.angle_alpha   90.00
_cell.angle_beta   90.00
_cell.angle_gamma   90.00
#
_symmetry.space_group_name_H-M   'P 1'
#
loop_
_entity.id
_entity.type
_entity.pdbx_description
1 polymer ?
#
loop_
_entity_poly.entity_id
_entity_poly.type
_entity_poly.pdbx_seq_one_letter_code
_entity_poly.pdbx_strand_id
1 'polypeptide(L)'
;ANAYSDFILREPFITEAQYSRIDPYKVPDIHVSLISRRNTDKEANLTKGSILHLSRVRSSGACSVPLWQSAIVTFNCVLQFLVLAVNYSAFVTYYSMLLFFFPNADVRDTEVSLQ
;
A
#
# COMPACT_ATOMS: atom_id res chain seq x y z
N ALA A 1 10.38 13.95 17.29
CA ALA A 1 9.70 13.54 16.05
C ALA A 1 10.48 12.44 15.33
N ASN A 2 11.60 12.75 14.64
CA ASN A 2 12.34 11.76 13.83
C ASN A 2 12.73 10.48 14.58
N ALA A 3 13.47 10.62 15.71
CA ALA A 3 13.91 9.46 16.49
C ALA A 3 12.75 8.60 17.03
N TYR A 4 11.61 9.23 17.34
CA TYR A 4 10.40 8.53 17.80
C TYR A 4 9.72 7.78 16.66
N SER A 5 9.58 8.42 15.49
CA SER A 5 9.06 7.78 14.27
C SER A 5 9.95 6.60 13.86
N ASP A 6 11.27 6.80 13.80
CA ASP A 6 12.22 5.74 13.47
C ASP A 6 12.17 4.57 14.46
N PHE A 7 11.98 4.84 15.75
CA PHE A 7 11.82 3.81 16.78
C PHE A 7 10.56 2.97 16.55
N ILE A 8 9.40 3.61 16.34
CA ILE A 8 8.13 2.92 16.08
C ILE A 8 8.21 2.07 14.82
N LEU A 9 8.81 2.60 13.75
CA LEU A 9 8.87 1.91 12.46
C LEU A 9 9.85 0.74 12.46
N ARG A 10 10.82 0.69 13.38
CA ARG A 10 11.86 -0.36 13.41
C ARG A 10 11.45 -1.64 14.13
N GLU A 11 10.86 -1.55 15.32
CA GLU A 11 10.60 -2.74 16.13
C GLU A 11 9.10 -2.97 16.38
N PRO A 12 8.35 -2.01 16.94
CA PRO A 12 6.93 -2.19 17.20
C PRO A 12 6.15 -2.47 15.91
N PHE A 13 6.35 -1.66 14.87
CA PHE A 13 5.60 -1.79 13.64
C PHE A 13 5.92 -3.07 12.87
N ILE A 14 7.19 -3.49 12.79
CA ILE A 14 7.55 -4.72 12.08
C ILE A 14 6.97 -5.94 12.80
N THR A 15 7.06 -5.96 14.13
CA THR A 15 6.53 -7.06 14.94
C THR A 15 5.02 -7.13 14.84
N GLU A 16 4.34 -5.99 14.99
CA GLU A 16 2.88 -5.92 14.80
C GLU A 16 2.48 -6.22 13.37
N ALA A 17 3.31 -5.87 12.39
CA ALA A 17 3.01 -6.15 11.00
C ALA A 17 2.93 -7.65 10.71
N GLN A 18 3.84 -8.40 11.31
CA GLN A 18 3.88 -9.86 11.25
C GLN A 18 2.74 -10.48 12.07
N TYR A 19 2.49 -9.98 13.29
CA TYR A 19 1.46 -10.51 14.17
C TYR A 19 0.05 -10.28 13.62
N SER A 20 -0.23 -9.04 13.21
CA SER A 20 -1.52 -8.60 12.66
C SER A 20 -1.74 -9.02 11.20
N ARG A 21 -0.77 -9.72 10.58
CA ARG A 21 -0.83 -10.19 9.18
C ARG A 21 -1.14 -9.06 8.20
N ILE A 22 -0.65 -7.85 8.47
CA ILE A 22 -0.74 -6.73 7.53
C ILE A 22 0.39 -6.79 6.49
N ASP A 23 1.24 -7.82 6.53
CA ASP A 23 2.19 -8.12 5.47
C ASP A 23 2.33 -9.66 5.29
N PRO A 24 1.71 -10.28 4.28
CA PRO A 24 0.91 -9.66 3.22
C PRO A 24 -0.46 -9.16 3.69
N TYR A 25 -0.80 -7.90 3.41
CA TYR A 25 -2.16 -7.38 3.60
C TYR A 25 -3.08 -7.90 2.51
N LYS A 26 -4.20 -8.52 2.88
CA LYS A 26 -5.19 -9.03 1.93
C LYS A 26 -6.09 -7.89 1.45
N VAL A 27 -6.20 -7.76 0.13
CA VAL A 27 -7.05 -6.76 -0.51
C VAL A 27 -8.28 -7.46 -1.07
N PRO A 28 -9.48 -6.85 -0.95
CA PRO A 28 -10.69 -7.39 -1.55
C PRO A 28 -10.56 -7.59 -3.06
N ASP A 29 -11.38 -8.50 -3.57
CA ASP A 29 -11.52 -8.73 -5.00
C ASP A 29 -12.10 -7.48 -5.69
N ILE A 30 -11.59 -7.16 -6.86
CA ILE A 30 -11.97 -5.98 -7.64
C ILE A 30 -12.55 -6.42 -8.97
N HIS A 31 -13.73 -5.91 -9.28
CA HIS A 31 -14.34 -6.04 -10.59
C HIS A 31 -14.03 -4.82 -11.44
N VAL A 32 -13.42 -5.02 -12.61
CA VAL A 32 -13.05 -3.94 -13.53
C VAL A 32 -13.75 -4.15 -14.86
N SER A 33 -14.53 -3.15 -15.28
CA SER A 33 -15.05 -3.05 -16.64
C SER A 33 -13.97 -2.46 -17.55
N LEU A 34 -13.50 -3.26 -18.51
CA LEU A 34 -12.52 -2.88 -19.52
C LEU A 34 -13.28 -2.25 -20.69
N ILE A 35 -13.33 -0.92 -20.70
CA ILE A 35 -13.90 -0.16 -21.81
C ILE A 35 -12.87 -0.13 -22.95
N SER A 36 -13.03 -1.02 -23.94
CA SER A 36 -12.27 -1.00 -25.20
C SER A 36 -13.02 -0.20 -26.26
N ARG A 37 -12.32 0.69 -26.99
CA ARG A 37 -12.86 1.40 -28.17
C ARG A 37 -13.35 0.47 -29.29
N ARG A 38 -13.03 -0.82 -29.23
CA ARG A 38 -13.52 -1.86 -30.15
C ARG A 38 -14.50 -2.74 -29.39
N ASN A 39 -15.78 -2.34 -29.42
CA ASN A 39 -16.99 -3.05 -29.00
C ASN A 39 -16.78 -4.43 -28.37
N THR A 40 -16.78 -4.45 -27.05
CA THR A 40 -17.35 -5.48 -26.16
C THR A 40 -17.03 -5.02 -24.74
N ASP A 41 -18.05 -4.87 -23.89
CA ASP A 41 -17.85 -4.70 -22.45
C ASP A 41 -17.14 -5.96 -21.96
N LYS A 42 -15.87 -5.81 -21.60
CA LYS A 42 -15.06 -6.93 -21.11
C LYS A 42 -14.92 -6.77 -19.63
N GLU A 43 -15.17 -7.83 -18.91
CA GLU A 43 -15.05 -7.85 -17.47
C GLU A 43 -13.73 -8.52 -17.10
N ALA A 44 -13.01 -7.92 -16.15
CA ALA A 44 -11.86 -8.52 -15.51
C ALA A 44 -12.15 -8.64 -14.02
N ASN A 45 -12.04 -9.86 -13.51
CA ASN A 45 -12.11 -10.11 -12.09
C ASN A 45 -10.68 -10.24 -11.55
N LEU A 46 -10.27 -9.26 -10.75
CA LEU A 46 -9.01 -9.28 -10.01
C LEU A 46 -9.28 -9.92 -8.66
N THR A 47 -8.78 -11.13 -8.46
CA THR A 47 -9.02 -11.90 -7.22
C THR A 47 -7.72 -12.19 -6.48
N LYS A 48 -7.83 -12.59 -5.22
CA LYS A 48 -6.68 -12.96 -4.36
C LYS A 48 -5.67 -11.83 -4.21
N GLY A 49 -6.16 -10.60 -4.09
CA GLY A 49 -5.34 -9.40 -3.90
C GLY A 49 -4.46 -9.49 -2.65
N SER A 50 -3.20 -9.08 -2.79
CA SER A 50 -2.30 -8.91 -1.64
C SER A 50 -1.30 -7.78 -1.85
N ILE A 51 -1.09 -6.96 -0.81
CA ILE A 51 -0.01 -5.99 -0.73
C ILE A 51 1.12 -6.61 0.09
N LEU A 52 2.33 -6.56 -0.45
CA LEU A 52 3.55 -7.10 0.13
C LEU A 52 4.48 -5.98 0.56
N HIS A 53 5.31 -6.28 1.54
CA HIS A 53 6.39 -5.44 2.05
C HIS A 53 5.92 -4.14 2.73
N LEU A 54 4.69 -4.11 3.24
CA LEU A 54 4.21 -3.03 4.10
C LEU A 54 5.10 -2.89 5.36
N SER A 55 5.66 -3.99 5.86
CA SER A 55 6.61 -3.99 6.98
C SER A 55 7.93 -3.27 6.69
N ARG A 56 8.25 -2.98 5.42
CA ARG A 56 9.49 -2.30 5.00
C ARG A 56 9.34 -0.78 4.91
N VAL A 57 8.33 -0.23 5.57
CA VAL A 57 8.13 1.21 5.70
C VAL A 57 9.32 1.85 6.41
N ARG A 58 9.68 3.06 5.98
CA ARG A 58 10.69 3.89 6.63
C ARG A 58 10.28 5.36 6.56
N SER A 59 10.86 6.19 7.41
CA SER A 59 10.76 7.64 7.29
C SER A 59 11.45 8.11 6.00
N SER A 60 10.82 9.05 5.30
CA SER A 60 11.35 9.74 4.12
C SER A 60 11.72 11.16 4.53
N GLY A 61 12.97 11.35 4.93
CA GLY A 61 13.47 12.65 5.39
C GLY A 61 13.07 13.01 6.83
N ALA A 62 13.18 14.30 7.15
CA ALA A 62 12.85 14.82 8.48
C ALA A 62 11.35 15.08 8.61
N CYS A 63 10.76 14.65 9.72
CA CYS A 63 9.43 15.05 10.14
C CYS A 63 9.37 16.57 10.39
N SER A 64 8.17 17.14 10.25
CA SER A 64 7.95 18.55 10.53
C SER A 64 8.31 18.90 11.98
N VAL A 65 8.86 20.10 12.16
CA VAL A 65 9.11 20.65 13.48
C VAL A 65 7.81 21.25 13.97
N PRO A 66 7.23 20.78 15.08
CA PRO A 66 5.98 21.32 15.58
C PRO A 66 6.18 22.74 16.10
N LEU A 67 5.15 23.57 15.96
CA LEU A 67 5.08 24.86 16.64
C LEU A 67 4.75 24.61 18.13
N TRP A 68 5.68 24.95 19.01
CA TRP A 68 5.54 24.82 20.48
C TRP A 68 4.60 25.89 21.08
N GLN A 69 3.43 26.08 20.47
CA GLN A 69 2.45 27.09 20.88
C GLN A 69 1.24 26.48 21.62
N SER A 70 1.16 25.15 21.70
CA SER A 70 0.07 24.42 22.35
C SER A 70 0.61 23.31 23.24
N ALA A 71 -0.18 22.91 24.24
CA ALA A 71 0.08 21.73 25.06
C ALA A 71 -0.01 20.41 24.25
N ILE A 72 -0.66 20.44 23.09
CA ILE A 72 -0.74 19.33 22.14
C ILE A 72 0.17 19.63 20.95
N VAL A 73 1.10 18.73 20.68
CA VAL A 73 2.20 18.90 19.73
C VAL A 73 2.04 17.89 18.60
N THR A 74 1.57 18.35 17.44
CA THR A 74 1.40 17.52 16.23
C THR A 74 2.58 17.69 15.30
N PHE A 75 3.14 16.59 14.80
CA PHE A 75 4.19 16.58 13.78
C PHE A 75 3.81 15.64 12.63
N ASN A 76 4.20 16.01 11.42
CA ASN A 76 3.93 15.23 10.21
C ASN A 76 5.21 14.54 9.77
N CYS A 77 5.13 13.27 9.39
CA CYS A 77 6.25 12.53 8.85
C CYS A 77 5.84 11.98 7.48
N VAL A 78 6.70 12.15 6.48
CA VAL A 78 6.52 11.45 5.21
C VAL A 78 7.09 10.05 5.38
N LEU A 79 6.31 9.03 5.02
CA LEU A 79 6.73 7.65 5.03
C LEU A 79 6.98 7.18 3.60
N GLN A 80 7.98 6.32 3.45
CA GLN A 80 8.34 5.71 2.18
C GLN A 80 8.30 4.19 2.31
N PHE A 81 7.80 3.56 1.27
CA PHE A 81 7.90 2.13 1.07
C PHE A 81 8.91 1.90 -0.06
N LEU A 82 10.03 1.26 0.25
CA LEU A 82 11.11 1.06 -0.74
C LEU A 82 10.69 0.14 -1.89
N VAL A 83 9.86 -0.86 -1.60
CA VAL A 83 9.44 -1.90 -2.53
C VAL A 83 8.03 -2.34 -2.16
N LEU A 84 7.04 -1.45 -2.27
CA LEU A 84 5.66 -1.89 -2.13
C LEU A 84 5.27 -2.69 -3.38
N ALA A 85 4.75 -3.90 -3.21
CA ALA A 85 4.29 -4.70 -4.33
C ALA A 85 2.83 -5.09 -4.12
N VAL A 86 2.03 -4.93 -5.16
CA VAL A 86 0.63 -5.36 -5.18
C VAL A 86 0.54 -6.54 -6.12
N ASN A 87 -0.03 -7.65 -5.66
CA ASN A 87 -0.25 -8.85 -6.44
C ASN A 87 -1.75 -9.14 -6.56
N TYR A 88 -2.21 -9.39 -7.77
CA TYR A 88 -3.54 -9.88 -8.07
C TYR A 88 -3.49 -11.04 -9.06
N SER A 89 -4.50 -11.91 -8.99
CA SER A 89 -4.79 -12.88 -10.06
C SER A 89 -5.94 -12.33 -10.90
N ALA A 90 -5.64 -11.94 -12.13
CA ALA A 90 -6.66 -11.48 -13.08
C ALA A 90 -7.27 -12.67 -13.83
N PHE A 91 -8.60 -12.68 -13.92
CA PHE A 91 -9.36 -13.52 -14.85
C PHE A 91 -10.02 -12.62 -15.87
N VAL A 92 -9.54 -12.66 -17.10
CA VAL A 92 -10.12 -11.91 -18.22
C VAL A 92 -10.78 -12.89 -19.17
N THR A 93 -12.06 -12.71 -19.43
CA THR A 93 -12.80 -13.49 -20.43
C THR A 93 -12.68 -12.78 -21.79
N TYR A 94 -11.82 -13.30 -22.68
CA TYR A 94 -11.64 -12.76 -24.02
C TYR A 94 -11.97 -13.84 -25.05
N TYR A 95 -13.13 -13.77 -25.73
CA TYR A 95 -13.52 -14.72 -26.78
C TYR A 95 -13.21 -16.19 -26.41
N SER A 96 -13.65 -16.63 -25.23
CA SER A 96 -13.45 -18.00 -24.72
C SER A 96 -12.00 -18.37 -24.34
N MET A 97 -11.07 -17.40 -24.35
CA MET A 97 -9.69 -17.55 -23.93
C MET A 97 -9.49 -16.97 -22.53
N LEU A 98 -8.79 -17.71 -21.67
CA LEU A 98 -8.52 -17.33 -20.29
C LEU A 98 -7.08 -16.83 -20.18
N LEU A 99 -6.92 -15.58 -19.74
CA LEU A 99 -5.61 -14.94 -19.59
C LEU A 99 -5.33 -14.66 -18.12
N PHE A 100 -4.16 -15.10 -17.64
CA PHE A 100 -3.64 -14.81 -16.30
C PHE A 100 -2.61 -13.69 -16.38
N PHE A 101 -2.81 -12.62 -15.62
CA PHE A 101 -1.85 -11.53 -15.47
C PHE A 101 -1.59 -11.22 -14.00
N PHE A 102 -0.35 -10.85 -13.69
CA PHE A 102 0.11 -10.44 -12.36
C PHE A 102 0.54 -8.97 -12.42
N PRO A 103 -0.39 -8.01 -12.31
CA PRO A 103 -0.04 -6.60 -12.28
C PRO A 103 0.79 -6.32 -11.02
N ASN A 104 1.90 -5.59 -11.16
CA ASN A 104 2.73 -5.12 -10.05
C ASN A 104 2.77 -3.58 -10.09
N ALA A 105 2.45 -2.94 -8.97
CA ALA A 105 2.51 -1.49 -8.81
C ALA A 105 3.46 -1.13 -7.66
N ASP A 106 4.42 -0.25 -7.95
CA ASP A 106 5.43 0.28 -7.02
C ASP A 106 4.95 1.64 -6.46
N VAL A 107 4.71 1.73 -5.16
CA VAL A 107 4.29 2.97 -4.46
C VAL A 107 5.47 3.47 -3.64
N ARG A 108 5.93 4.70 -3.93
CA ARG A 108 7.18 5.21 -3.37
C ARG A 108 7.03 6.14 -2.17
N ASP A 109 5.97 6.95 -2.09
CA ASP A 109 5.80 7.96 -1.04
C ASP A 109 4.33 8.04 -0.55
N THR A 110 4.13 8.14 0.77
CA THR A 110 2.82 8.34 1.41
C THR A 110 2.94 9.28 2.63
N GLU A 111 2.06 10.28 2.74
CA GLU A 111 2.03 11.21 3.88
C GLU A 111 1.16 10.66 5.04
N VAL A 112 1.66 10.74 6.27
CA VAL A 112 0.92 10.30 7.47
C VAL A 112 1.01 11.36 8.57
N SER A 113 -0.15 11.70 9.15
CA SER A 113 -0.25 12.61 10.29
C SER A 113 -0.39 11.82 11.59
N LEU A 114 0.50 12.08 12.55
CA LEU A 114 0.47 11.48 13.90
C LEU A 114 0.02 12.56 14.90
N GLN A 115 -1.06 12.27 15.64
CA GLN A 115 -1.62 13.16 16.67
C GLN A 115 -1.19 12.74 18.07
#